data_AF-A0A066PSE1-F1
#
_entry.id   AF-A0A066PSE1-F1
#
_cell.length_a   1.000
_cell.length_b   1.000
_cell.length_c   1.000
_cell.angle_alpha   90.00
_cell.angle_beta   90.00
_cell.angle_gamma   90.00
#
_symmetry.space_group_name_H-M   'P 1'
#
loop_
_entity.id
_entity.type
_entity.pdbx_description
1 polymer ?
#
loop_
_entity_poly.entity_id
_entity_poly.type
_entity_poly.pdbx_seq_one_letter_code
_entity_poly.pdbx_strand_id
1 'polypeptide(L)'
;MTNYYSTVAVHEPLPLALLSTLEREILDAAFQDAQPDGELIHLFASETAGGFLEMRLSELRKAFESLPDKATGVGRTLAAALEAAAAGGSGDDDMVTVDIDEDAWLSVLQDISARMPQQMIRVTAAWTCSKPEPQATGGSAMLVTPKSIFRGSTDSLMAQFIDEASQEIGHLDEVTPEPGPEPQP
;
A
#
# COMPACT_ATOMS: atom_id res chain seq x y z
N MET A 1 -5.36 19.56 -16.86
CA MET A 1 -4.96 19.17 -15.49
C MET A 1 -3.89 18.08 -15.62
N THR A 2 -2.94 17.99 -14.70
CA THR A 2 -1.97 16.88 -14.70
C THR A 2 -2.62 15.69 -14.01
N ASN A 3 -2.62 14.53 -14.65
CA ASN A 3 -3.08 13.29 -14.03
C ASN A 3 -1.89 12.61 -13.37
N TYR A 4 -2.10 12.09 -12.17
CA TYR A 4 -1.11 11.31 -11.42
C TYR A 4 -1.60 9.87 -11.37
N TYR A 5 -0.69 8.94 -11.58
CA TYR A 5 -0.96 7.51 -11.57
C TYR A 5 0.03 6.83 -10.62
N SER A 6 -0.47 5.95 -9.78
CA SER A 6 0.27 5.06 -8.91
C SER A 6 -0.02 3.62 -9.31
N THR A 7 0.52 3.20 -10.45
CA THR A 7 0.38 1.80 -10.91
C THR A 7 0.95 0.85 -9.87
N VAL A 8 0.24 -0.23 -9.54
CA VAL A 8 0.70 -1.24 -8.57
C VAL A 8 0.69 -2.62 -9.23
N ALA A 9 1.72 -3.42 -8.99
CA ALA A 9 1.79 -4.80 -9.45
C ALA A 9 2.27 -5.72 -8.33
N VAL A 10 1.53 -6.81 -8.12
CA VAL A 10 1.95 -7.96 -7.31
C VAL A 10 2.65 -8.95 -8.23
N HIS A 11 3.89 -9.30 -7.91
CA HIS A 11 4.74 -10.07 -8.83
C HIS A 11 4.40 -11.56 -8.85
N GLU A 12 3.98 -12.11 -7.71
CA GLU A 12 3.58 -13.50 -7.59
C GLU A 12 2.09 -13.66 -7.92
N PRO A 13 1.73 -14.52 -8.88
CA PRO A 13 0.33 -14.91 -9.03
C PRO A 13 -0.15 -15.64 -7.77
N LEU A 14 -1.34 -15.31 -7.30
CA LEU A 14 -1.92 -15.91 -6.10
C LEU A 14 -2.79 -17.11 -6.49
N PRO A 15 -2.58 -18.30 -5.90
CA PRO A 15 -3.48 -19.43 -6.09
C PRO A 15 -4.85 -19.15 -5.45
N LEU A 16 -5.92 -19.32 -6.23
CA LEU A 16 -7.29 -19.08 -5.77
C LEU A 16 -7.65 -19.97 -4.56
N ALA A 17 -7.11 -21.19 -4.52
CA ALA A 17 -7.32 -22.13 -3.42
C ALA A 17 -6.77 -21.66 -2.06
N LEU A 18 -5.91 -20.63 -2.03
CA LEU A 18 -5.35 -20.06 -0.80
C LEU A 18 -6.10 -18.81 -0.30
N LEU A 19 -7.06 -18.32 -1.09
CA LEU A 19 -7.85 -17.14 -0.77
C LEU A 19 -9.17 -17.56 -0.14
N SER A 20 -9.50 -16.97 1.00
CA SER A 20 -10.88 -16.96 1.48
C SER A 20 -11.74 -16.02 0.64
N THR A 21 -13.06 -16.18 0.71
CA THR A 21 -14.02 -15.33 -0.03
C THR A 21 -13.83 -13.84 0.31
N LEU A 22 -13.69 -13.49 1.58
CA LEU A 22 -13.53 -12.09 2.00
C LEU A 22 -12.17 -11.51 1.60
N GLU A 23 -11.10 -12.30 1.67
CA GLU A 23 -9.79 -11.85 1.15
C GLU A 23 -9.87 -11.57 -0.35
N ARG A 24 -10.58 -12.42 -1.10
CA ARG A 24 -10.81 -12.23 -2.52
C ARG A 24 -11.61 -10.96 -2.81
N GLU A 25 -12.69 -10.72 -2.06
CA GLU A 25 -13.52 -9.51 -2.22
C GLU A 25 -12.72 -8.23 -1.93
N ILE A 26 -11.90 -8.21 -0.88
CA ILE A 26 -11.02 -7.08 -0.57
C ILE A 26 -10.00 -6.85 -1.69
N LEU A 27 -9.38 -7.93 -2.19
CA LEU A 27 -8.38 -7.83 -3.26
C LEU A 27 -9.00 -7.39 -4.59
N ASP A 28 -10.21 -7.86 -4.93
CA ASP A 28 -10.93 -7.42 -6.13
C ASP A 28 -11.33 -5.93 -6.04
N ALA A 29 -11.71 -5.45 -4.85
CA ALA A 29 -11.97 -4.03 -4.64
C ALA A 29 -10.70 -3.17 -4.77
N ALA A 30 -9.57 -3.66 -4.26
CA ALA A 30 -8.30 -2.96 -4.31
C ALA A 30 -7.64 -2.98 -5.70
N PHE A 31 -7.74 -4.09 -6.43
CA PHE A 31 -7.05 -4.33 -7.71
C PHE A 31 -8.06 -4.51 -8.84
N GLN A 32 -8.63 -3.39 -9.30
CA GLN A 32 -9.69 -3.37 -10.31
C GLN A 32 -9.29 -3.98 -11.67
N ASP A 33 -7.99 -3.98 -11.98
CA ASP A 33 -7.45 -4.55 -13.23
C ASP A 33 -7.00 -6.01 -13.07
N ALA A 34 -7.26 -6.64 -11.91
CA ALA A 34 -6.79 -7.99 -11.66
C ALA A 34 -7.29 -9.00 -12.70
N GLN A 35 -6.40 -9.90 -13.12
CA GLN A 35 -6.64 -10.82 -14.22
C GLN A 35 -6.56 -12.27 -13.74
N PRO A 36 -7.64 -13.07 -13.91
CA PRO A 36 -7.58 -14.51 -13.64
C PRO A 36 -6.75 -15.24 -14.69
N ASP A 37 -5.99 -16.26 -14.25
CA ASP A 37 -5.25 -17.19 -15.10
C ASP A 37 -5.45 -18.62 -14.56
N GLY A 38 -6.51 -19.29 -15.01
CA GLY A 38 -6.90 -20.61 -14.52
C GLY A 38 -7.17 -20.60 -13.01
N GLU A 39 -6.36 -21.37 -12.26
CA GLU A 39 -6.43 -21.47 -10.79
C GLU A 39 -5.63 -20.38 -10.06
N LEU A 40 -5.12 -19.40 -10.80
CA LEU A 40 -4.32 -18.28 -10.30
C LEU A 40 -5.01 -16.95 -10.58
N ILE A 41 -4.60 -15.91 -9.83
CA ILE A 41 -4.93 -14.51 -10.13
C ILE A 41 -3.67 -13.65 -10.14
N HIS A 42 -3.56 -12.79 -11.14
CA HIS A 42 -2.60 -11.71 -11.21
C HIS A 42 -3.24 -10.42 -10.69
N LEU A 43 -2.65 -9.82 -9.66
CA LEU A 43 -3.12 -8.57 -9.09
C LEU A 43 -2.29 -7.40 -9.61
N PHE A 44 -2.95 -6.45 -10.26
CA PHE A 44 -2.36 -5.18 -10.64
C PHE A 44 -3.44 -4.09 -10.71
N ALA A 45 -3.02 -2.85 -10.61
CA ALA A 45 -3.84 -1.66 -10.75
C ALA A 45 -3.08 -0.66 -11.63
N SER A 46 -3.73 -0.17 -12.68
CA SER A 46 -3.16 0.76 -13.66
C SER A 46 -3.21 2.22 -13.19
N GLU A 47 -4.10 2.53 -12.25
CA GLU A 47 -4.24 3.89 -11.69
C GLU A 47 -3.78 3.97 -10.25
N THR A 48 -4.44 3.31 -9.31
CA THR A 48 -4.05 3.23 -7.89
C THR A 48 -4.70 1.98 -7.31
N ALA A 49 -3.97 1.25 -6.47
CA ALA A 49 -4.57 0.14 -5.73
C ALA A 49 -5.32 0.68 -4.51
N GLY A 50 -6.56 0.25 -4.36
CA GLY A 50 -7.46 0.67 -3.30
C GLY A 50 -8.88 0.88 -3.83
N GLY A 51 -9.83 0.98 -2.92
CA GLY A 51 -11.23 1.10 -3.30
C GLY A 51 -12.16 1.03 -2.11
N PHE A 52 -13.42 0.70 -2.38
CA PHE A 52 -14.46 0.65 -1.38
C PHE A 52 -15.30 -0.60 -1.55
N LEU A 53 -15.74 -1.18 -0.44
CA LEU A 53 -16.82 -2.16 -0.42
C LEU A 53 -18.05 -1.53 0.23
N GLU A 54 -19.18 -1.59 -0.46
CA GLU A 54 -20.47 -1.16 0.09
C GLU A 54 -21.26 -2.38 0.55
N MET A 55 -21.65 -2.39 1.82
CA MET A 55 -22.48 -3.46 2.38
C MET A 55 -23.35 -2.95 3.53
N ARG A 56 -24.35 -3.72 3.94
CA ARG A 56 -25.15 -3.33 5.11
C ARG A 56 -24.34 -3.48 6.40
N LEU A 57 -24.59 -2.63 7.39
CA LEU A 57 -23.94 -2.75 8.70
C LEU A 57 -24.20 -4.12 9.35
N SER A 58 -25.41 -4.66 9.20
CA SER A 58 -25.74 -6.02 9.65
C SER A 58 -24.93 -7.12 8.96
N GLU A 59 -24.67 -6.98 7.65
CA GLU A 59 -23.83 -7.91 6.88
C GLU A 59 -22.37 -7.79 7.28
N LEU A 60 -21.86 -6.56 7.45
CA LEU A 60 -20.50 -6.27 7.95
C LEU A 60 -20.26 -6.92 9.32
N ARG A 61 -21.19 -6.74 10.26
CA ARG A 61 -21.09 -7.34 11.60
C ARG A 61 -21.06 -8.86 11.53
N LYS A 62 -21.94 -9.44 10.72
CA LYS A 62 -22.01 -10.89 10.54
C LYS A 62 -20.75 -11.46 9.88
N ALA A 63 -20.20 -10.77 8.89
CA ALA A 63 -18.93 -11.12 8.27
C ALA A 63 -17.80 -11.10 9.30
N PHE A 64 -17.69 -10.02 10.08
CA PHE A 64 -16.68 -9.88 11.14
C PHE A 64 -16.82 -10.96 12.23
N GLU A 65 -18.04 -11.28 12.66
CA GLU A 65 -18.30 -12.33 13.65
C GLU A 65 -17.99 -13.74 13.13
N SER A 66 -18.10 -13.95 11.82
CA SER A 66 -17.81 -15.24 11.18
C SER A 66 -16.31 -15.52 11.02
N LEU A 67 -15.46 -14.50 11.20
CA LEU A 67 -14.02 -14.65 11.05
C LEU A 67 -13.46 -15.58 12.14
N PRO A 68 -12.65 -16.60 11.76
CA PRO A 68 -12.01 -17.47 12.74
C PRO A 68 -10.97 -16.72 13.57
N ASP A 69 -10.33 -15.71 12.97
CA ASP A 69 -9.36 -14.84 13.63
C ASP A 69 -9.58 -13.38 13.21
N LYS A 70 -9.89 -12.52 14.19
CA LYS A 70 -10.15 -11.09 14.02
C LYS A 70 -8.85 -10.28 13.91
N ALA A 71 -7.71 -10.88 14.26
CA ALA A 71 -6.41 -10.26 14.12
C ALA A 71 -5.89 -10.29 12.68
N THR A 72 -6.56 -10.99 11.75
CA THR A 72 -6.24 -10.98 10.31
C THR A 72 -6.40 -9.60 9.69
N GLY A 73 -5.79 -9.37 8.53
CA GLY A 73 -5.98 -8.18 7.72
C GLY A 73 -7.45 -7.90 7.41
N VAL A 74 -8.19 -8.93 6.99
CA VAL A 74 -9.65 -8.84 6.82
C VAL A 74 -10.32 -8.39 8.12
N GLY A 75 -9.98 -9.03 9.25
CA GLY A 75 -10.55 -8.68 10.56
C GLY A 75 -10.29 -7.24 10.95
N ARG A 76 -9.06 -6.74 10.76
CA ARG A 76 -8.70 -5.34 11.04
C ARG A 76 -9.47 -4.37 10.14
N THR A 77 -9.59 -4.66 8.85
CA THR A 77 -10.34 -3.83 7.89
C THR A 77 -11.83 -3.74 8.27
N LEU A 78 -12.47 -4.88 8.55
CA LEU A 78 -13.88 -4.88 8.94
C LEU A 78 -14.10 -4.22 10.31
N ALA A 79 -13.18 -4.41 11.26
CA ALA A 79 -13.23 -3.76 12.57
C ALA A 79 -13.17 -2.22 12.44
N ALA A 80 -12.26 -1.69 11.62
CA ALA A 80 -12.16 -0.26 11.37
C ALA A 80 -13.45 0.31 10.76
N ALA A 81 -14.08 -0.41 9.82
CA ALA A 81 -15.36 0.00 9.24
C ALA A 81 -16.51 -0.04 10.26
N LEU A 82 -16.54 -1.03 11.16
CA LEU A 82 -17.52 -1.10 12.26
C LEU A 82 -17.37 0.07 13.23
N GLU A 83 -16.14 0.44 13.57
CA GLU A 83 -15.84 1.60 14.42
C GLU A 83 -16.28 2.91 13.76
N ALA A 84 -16.00 3.09 12.47
CA ALA A 84 -16.44 4.24 11.70
C ALA A 84 -17.98 4.35 11.64
N ALA A 85 -18.67 3.24 11.39
CA ALA A 85 -20.14 3.19 11.37
C ALA A 85 -20.75 3.52 12.75
N ALA A 86 -20.16 3.00 13.83
CA ALA A 86 -20.59 3.30 15.19
C ALA A 86 -20.42 4.79 15.54
N ALA A 87 -19.29 5.39 15.14
CA ALA A 87 -19.04 6.82 15.32
C ALA A 87 -20.01 7.69 14.50
N GLY A 88 -20.42 7.22 13.33
CA GLY A 88 -21.40 7.87 12.46
C GLY A 88 -22.86 7.72 12.91
N GLY A 89 -23.15 6.87 13.91
CA GLY A 89 -24.50 6.61 14.38
C GLY A 89 -25.36 5.79 13.43
N SER A 90 -24.74 4.99 12.55
CA SER A 90 -25.45 4.14 11.58
C SER A 90 -26.26 3.03 12.28
N GLY A 91 -27.46 2.76 11.76
CA GLY A 91 -28.29 1.63 12.12
C GLY A 91 -27.97 0.37 11.32
N ASP A 92 -28.53 -0.78 11.74
CA ASP A 92 -28.20 -2.10 11.17
C ASP A 92 -28.61 -2.29 9.69
N ASP A 93 -29.62 -1.56 9.24
CA ASP A 93 -30.11 -1.58 7.85
C ASP A 93 -29.39 -0.55 6.95
N ASP A 94 -28.54 0.30 7.52
CA ASP A 94 -27.82 1.32 6.77
C ASP A 94 -26.70 0.69 5.94
N MET A 95 -26.51 1.24 4.74
CA MET A 95 -25.35 0.95 3.91
C MET A 95 -24.13 1.66 4.49
N VAL A 96 -23.05 0.92 4.66
CA VAL A 96 -21.76 1.42 5.13
C VAL A 96 -20.68 1.15 4.10
N THR A 97 -19.70 2.04 4.06
CA THR A 97 -18.55 1.95 3.17
C THR A 97 -17.36 1.44 3.96
N VAL A 98 -16.81 0.30 3.53
CA VAL A 98 -15.54 -0.23 4.03
C VAL A 98 -14.44 0.33 3.13
N ASP A 99 -13.55 1.14 3.71
CA ASP A 99 -12.40 1.70 3.01
C ASP A 99 -11.30 0.64 2.86
N ILE A 100 -10.85 0.41 1.62
CA ILE A 100 -9.79 -0.53 1.26
C ILE A 100 -8.57 0.27 0.83
N ASP A 101 -7.82 0.74 1.82
CA ASP A 101 -6.57 1.48 1.63
C ASP A 101 -5.36 0.55 1.43
N GLU A 102 -4.17 1.15 1.26
CA GLU A 102 -2.90 0.43 1.12
C GLU A 102 -2.63 -0.56 2.25
N ASP A 103 -2.91 -0.16 3.50
CA ASP A 103 -2.63 -1.00 4.66
C ASP A 103 -3.63 -2.17 4.77
N ALA A 104 -4.89 -1.98 4.35
CA ALA A 104 -5.90 -3.02 4.28
C ALA A 104 -5.49 -4.14 3.31
N TRP A 105 -5.22 -3.82 2.04
CA TRP A 105 -4.87 -4.85 1.07
C TRP A 105 -3.47 -5.43 1.31
N LEU A 106 -2.51 -4.67 1.83
CA LEU A 106 -1.20 -5.21 2.22
C LEU A 106 -1.30 -6.16 3.40
N SER A 107 -2.17 -5.88 4.37
CA SER A 107 -2.45 -6.78 5.49
C SER A 107 -3.05 -8.11 5.03
N VAL A 108 -3.95 -8.07 4.04
CA VAL A 108 -4.52 -9.29 3.43
C VAL A 108 -3.43 -10.09 2.70
N LEU A 109 -2.58 -9.43 1.91
CA LEU A 109 -1.42 -10.10 1.28
C LEU A 109 -0.48 -10.69 2.33
N GLN A 110 -0.34 -10.06 3.49
CA GLN A 110 0.48 -10.57 4.59
C GLN A 110 -0.03 -11.91 5.11
N ASP A 111 -1.34 -12.01 5.36
CA ASP A 111 -1.96 -13.26 5.80
C ASP A 111 -1.85 -14.36 4.73
N ILE A 112 -2.07 -13.99 3.46
CA ILE A 112 -1.91 -14.92 2.32
C ILE A 112 -0.46 -15.41 2.21
N SER A 113 0.52 -14.55 2.43
CA SER A 113 1.94 -14.92 2.37
C SER A 113 2.27 -16.06 3.35
N ALA A 114 1.60 -16.14 4.50
CA ALA A 114 1.79 -17.23 5.47
C ALA A 114 1.35 -18.61 4.93
N ARG A 115 0.49 -18.64 3.91
CA ARG A 115 -0.02 -19.86 3.27
C ARG A 115 0.71 -20.18 1.96
N MET A 116 1.52 -19.25 1.44
CA MET A 116 2.30 -19.44 0.22
C MET A 116 3.56 -20.28 0.49
N PRO A 117 4.00 -21.16 -0.43
CA PRO A 117 5.22 -21.97 -0.26
C PRO A 117 6.48 -21.14 -0.01
N GLN A 118 6.64 -20.03 -0.72
CA GLN A 118 7.79 -19.12 -0.60
C GLN A 118 7.71 -18.17 0.60
N GLN A 119 6.55 -18.06 1.26
CA GLN A 119 6.31 -17.15 2.39
C GLN A 119 6.73 -15.69 2.14
N MET A 120 6.62 -15.24 0.89
CA MET A 120 6.93 -13.88 0.49
C MET A 120 6.12 -13.47 -0.74
N ILE A 121 5.72 -12.21 -0.77
CA ILE A 121 5.05 -11.57 -1.90
C ILE A 121 5.73 -10.23 -2.17
N ARG A 122 6.12 -9.98 -3.42
CA ARG A 122 6.73 -8.73 -3.87
C ARG A 122 5.67 -7.86 -4.51
N VAL A 123 5.69 -6.59 -4.14
CA VAL A 123 4.81 -5.57 -4.70
C VAL A 123 5.67 -4.40 -5.15
N THR A 124 5.36 -3.84 -6.31
CA THR A 124 5.97 -2.60 -6.78
C THR A 124 4.88 -1.61 -7.12
N ALA A 125 5.05 -0.37 -6.68
CA ALA A 125 4.28 0.76 -7.16
C ALA A 125 5.16 1.66 -8.02
N ALA A 126 4.64 2.14 -9.14
CA ALA A 126 5.28 3.15 -9.97
C ALA A 126 4.43 4.41 -9.96
N TRP A 127 5.05 5.52 -9.59
CA TRP A 127 4.43 6.84 -9.56
C TRP A 127 4.79 7.57 -10.86
N THR A 128 3.77 7.82 -11.67
CA THR A 128 3.91 8.50 -12.96
C THR A 128 2.90 9.63 -13.05
N CYS A 129 3.14 10.57 -13.96
CA CYS A 129 2.23 11.68 -14.19
C CYS A 129 2.18 12.02 -15.68
N SER A 130 1.05 12.58 -16.13
CA SER A 130 0.88 12.98 -17.54
C SER A 130 1.77 14.15 -17.95
N LYS A 131 2.44 14.81 -16.98
CA LYS A 131 3.44 15.85 -17.18
C LYS A 131 4.58 15.61 -16.19
N PRO A 132 5.76 15.13 -16.63
CA PRO A 132 6.84 14.74 -15.75
C PRO A 132 7.34 15.94 -14.95
N GLU A 133 6.99 15.95 -13.66
CA GLU A 133 7.49 16.87 -12.65
C GLU A 133 8.40 16.06 -11.71
N PRO A 134 9.60 16.54 -11.34
CA PRO A 134 10.57 15.74 -10.57
C PRO A 134 10.01 15.16 -9.26
N GLN A 135 9.11 15.90 -8.61
CA GLN A 135 8.46 15.50 -7.35
C GLN A 135 7.29 14.52 -7.55
N ALA A 136 6.92 14.23 -8.79
CA ALA A 136 5.75 13.43 -9.17
C ALA A 136 6.12 12.13 -9.90
N THR A 137 7.41 11.80 -9.93
CA THR A 137 7.95 10.61 -10.60
C THR A 137 8.77 9.80 -9.61
N GLY A 138 8.56 8.49 -9.59
CA GLY A 138 9.28 7.61 -8.69
C GLY A 138 8.55 6.28 -8.55
N GLY A 139 8.63 5.72 -7.35
CA GLY A 139 7.87 4.52 -7.02
C GLY A 139 8.26 3.97 -5.66
N SER A 140 7.74 2.79 -5.37
CA SER A 140 8.09 2.04 -4.19
C SER A 140 8.20 0.55 -4.49
N ALA A 141 9.04 -0.11 -3.69
CA ALA A 141 9.11 -1.56 -3.61
C ALA A 141 8.67 -1.98 -2.22
N MET A 142 7.87 -3.04 -2.16
CA MET A 142 7.38 -3.62 -0.92
C MET A 142 7.61 -5.13 -0.95
N LEU A 143 8.09 -5.67 0.16
CA LEU A 143 8.24 -7.10 0.37
C LEU A 143 7.38 -7.51 1.56
N VAL A 144 6.35 -8.28 1.28
CA VAL A 144 5.38 -8.77 2.25
C VAL A 144 5.80 -10.16 2.71
N THR A 145 5.89 -10.35 4.01
CA THR A 145 6.20 -11.63 4.67
C THR A 145 5.18 -11.89 5.78
N PRO A 146 5.05 -13.13 6.29
CA PRO A 146 4.06 -13.44 7.33
C PRO A 146 4.18 -12.62 8.61
N LYS A 147 5.35 -12.01 8.85
CA LYS A 147 5.65 -11.27 10.09
C LYS A 147 5.79 -9.77 9.88
N SER A 148 6.16 -9.35 8.67
CA SER A 148 6.53 -7.95 8.43
C SER A 148 6.31 -7.55 6.97
N ILE A 149 6.06 -6.27 6.76
CA ILE A 149 5.98 -5.64 5.45
C ILE A 149 7.13 -4.64 5.37
N PHE A 150 8.12 -4.96 4.53
CA PHE A 150 9.23 -4.06 4.24
C PHE A 150 8.80 -3.12 3.11
N ARG A 151 9.11 -1.83 3.23
CA ARG A 151 8.77 -0.82 2.22
C ARG A 151 9.98 0.08 1.99
N GLY A 152 10.18 0.50 0.75
CA GLY A 152 11.16 1.50 0.39
C GLY A 152 10.71 2.25 -0.85
N SER A 153 10.77 3.59 -0.81
CA SER A 153 10.56 4.42 -1.99
C SER A 153 11.87 4.66 -2.74
N THR A 154 11.76 5.08 -3.99
CA THR A 154 12.90 5.63 -4.75
C THR A 154 13.58 6.77 -4.02
N ASP A 155 12.83 7.58 -3.27
CA ASP A 155 13.38 8.70 -2.49
C ASP A 155 14.19 8.23 -1.28
N SER A 156 13.71 7.17 -0.60
CA SER A 156 14.44 6.56 0.52
C SER A 156 15.76 5.94 0.04
N LEU A 157 15.75 5.33 -1.16
CA LEU A 157 16.96 4.83 -1.79
C LEU A 157 17.90 5.96 -2.23
N MET A 158 17.35 7.05 -2.77
CA MET A 158 18.14 8.22 -3.17
C MET A 158 18.83 8.87 -1.96
N ALA A 159 18.14 8.96 -0.82
CA ALA A 159 18.73 9.45 0.41
C ALA A 159 19.94 8.61 0.84
N GLN A 160 19.87 7.29 0.72
CA GLN A 160 21.01 6.40 1.00
C GLN A 160 22.20 6.68 0.07
N PHE A 161 21.94 6.87 -1.24
CA PHE A 161 23.00 7.24 -2.19
C PHE A 161 23.62 8.60 -1.88
N ILE A 162 22.82 9.57 -1.42
CA ILE A 162 23.33 10.89 -1.01
C ILE A 162 24.23 10.76 0.23
N ASP A 163 23.85 9.94 1.20
CA ASP A 163 24.66 9.70 2.41
C ASP A 163 25.99 9.02 2.06
N GLU A 164 25.95 7.98 1.22
CA GLU A 164 27.14 7.27 0.73
C GLU A 164 28.06 8.21 -0.06
N ALA A 165 27.50 9.00 -0.99
CA ALA A 165 28.27 9.96 -1.78
C ALA A 165 28.86 11.08 -0.91
N SER A 166 28.15 11.54 0.12
CA SER A 166 28.64 12.58 1.05
C SER A 166 29.84 12.10 1.87
N GLN A 167 29.89 10.80 2.18
CA GLN A 167 31.05 10.19 2.84
C GLN A 167 32.25 10.07 1.89
N GLU A 168 32.00 9.78 0.60
CA GLU A 168 33.05 9.67 -0.43
C GLU A 168 33.65 11.02 -0.83
N ILE A 169 32.80 12.02 -1.08
CA ILE A 169 33.19 13.35 -1.58
C ILE A 169 33.93 14.16 -0.49
N GLY A 170 33.84 13.72 0.77
CA GLY A 170 34.20 14.51 1.94
C GLY A 170 33.08 15.51 2.23
N HIS A 171 32.83 15.79 3.51
CA HIS A 171 31.85 16.78 3.93
C HIS A 171 32.10 18.07 3.14
N LEU A 172 31.10 18.58 2.42
CA LEU A 172 31.15 19.93 1.89
C LEU A 172 31.18 20.85 3.12
N ASP A 173 32.38 21.16 3.62
CA ASP A 173 32.56 22.22 4.60
C ASP A 173 31.87 23.44 4.02
N GLU A 174 30.91 23.99 4.79
CA GLU A 174 30.31 25.28 4.47
C GLU A 174 31.45 26.24 4.12
N VAL A 175 31.47 26.72 2.88
CA VAL A 175 32.33 27.82 2.48
C VAL A 175 31.89 29.00 3.34
N THR A 176 32.57 29.19 4.47
CA THR A 176 32.43 30.39 5.28
C THR A 176 32.97 31.51 4.39
N PRO A 177 32.14 32.48 3.98
CA PRO A 177 32.64 33.57 3.16
C PRO A 177 33.73 34.28 3.95
N GLU A 178 34.93 34.43 3.36
CA GLU A 178 35.99 35.19 4.00
C GLU A 178 35.46 36.59 4.35
N PRO A 179 35.76 37.10 5.57
CA PRO A 179 35.38 38.45 5.93
C PRO A 179 36.02 39.41 4.91
N GLY A 180 35.16 40.10 4.16
CA GLY A 180 35.57 41.08 3.16
C GLY A 180 36.48 42.14 3.80
N PRO A 181 37.42 42.72 3.03
CA PRO A 181 38.42 43.63 3.57
C PRO A 181 37.75 44.82 4.28
N GLU A 182 38.25 45.14 5.48
CA GLU A 182 37.81 46.30 6.25
C GLU A 182 37.93 47.58 5.42
N PRO A 183 36.94 48.49 5.48
CA PRO A 183 36.99 49.74 4.76
C PRO A 183 38.17 50.59 5.25
N GLN A 184 39.05 50.94 4.32
CA GLN A 184 40.16 51.88 4.56
C GLN A 184 39.62 53.31 4.73
N PRO A 185 40.30 54.15 5.54
CA PRO A 185 39.75 55.37 6.14
C PRO A 185 39.40 56.50 5.16
#